data_AF-A0A2N0Q7J8-F1
#
_entry.id   AF-A0A2N0Q7J8-F1
#
_cell.length_a   1.000
_cell.length_b   1.000
_cell.length_c   1.000
_cell.angle_alpha   90.00
_cell.angle_beta   90.00
_cell.angle_gamma   90.00
#
_symmetry.space_group_name_H-M   'P 1'
#
loop_
_entity.id
_entity.type
_entity.pdbx_description
1 polymer ?
#
loop_
_entity_poly.entity_id
_entity_poly.type
_entity_poly.pdbx_seq_one_letter_code
_entity_poly.pdbx_strand_id
1 'polypeptide(L)'
;MKEVLLQILFLASKNEIFKLLTKTPINDYEVSALKIRKCYRDLLSVVFDESINKLRITGNPSIGKTFFGYYLLYQLALQDATVVYDNYNETDPIVFEGEKGAFTSYSISIKTYLQNKDVWYIVDGKEPKNVNAKTILICSSRREHYKHFDEYSGTVAIRYMPTWSWKEIKSCRQVLYEDRVTPELAKDLYSKWEVGRNPSICLRKG
;
A
#
# COMPACT_ATOMS: atom_id res chain seq x y z
N MET A 1 8.98 -14.73 4.23
CA MET A 1 8.12 -13.87 3.38
C MET A 1 7.51 -14.60 2.17
N LYS A 2 7.91 -15.84 1.82
CA LYS A 2 7.36 -16.61 0.70
C LYS A 2 6.02 -17.34 0.97
N GLU A 3 5.32 -17.04 2.07
CA GLU A 3 4.10 -17.78 2.47
C GLU A 3 2.97 -16.89 3.06
N VAL A 4 2.95 -15.58 2.81
CA VAL A 4 2.10 -14.66 3.63
C VAL A 4 0.88 -14.06 2.90
N LEU A 5 0.60 -14.37 1.63
CA LEU A 5 -0.43 -13.63 0.88
C LEU A 5 -1.66 -14.40 0.39
N LEU A 6 -2.09 -15.47 1.08
CA LEU A 6 -3.29 -16.20 0.65
C LEU A 6 -4.59 -15.96 1.43
N GLN A 7 -4.60 -15.23 2.55
CA GLN A 7 -5.86 -14.75 3.16
C GLN A 7 -5.62 -13.46 3.95
N ILE A 8 -5.57 -12.30 3.28
CA ILE A 8 -5.73 -11.03 4.01
C ILE A 8 -7.21 -10.87 4.32
N LEU A 9 -7.61 -11.25 5.53
CA LEU A 9 -8.91 -10.88 6.09
C LEU A 9 -8.82 -9.45 6.62
N PHE A 10 -9.57 -8.53 6.00
CA PHE A 10 -9.62 -7.14 6.40
C PHE A 10 -10.65 -6.96 7.52
N LEU A 11 -10.20 -6.63 8.73
CA LEU A 11 -11.11 -6.27 9.82
C LEU A 11 -11.34 -4.75 9.82
N ALA A 12 -12.62 -4.34 9.71
CA ALA A 12 -13.03 -2.94 9.62
C ALA A 12 -12.60 -2.11 10.85
N SER A 13 -12.14 -0.88 10.61
CA SER A 13 -11.58 -0.01 11.65
C SER A 13 -12.63 0.83 12.38
N LYS A 14 -12.71 0.70 13.70
CA LYS A 14 -13.01 1.84 14.59
C LYS A 14 -11.66 2.48 14.96
N ASN A 15 -11.58 3.82 14.96
CA ASN A 15 -10.42 4.62 15.43
C ASN A 15 -9.21 4.79 14.48
N GLU A 16 -9.40 4.76 13.15
CA GLU A 16 -8.32 4.99 12.16
C GLU A 16 -7.17 3.97 12.24
N ILE A 17 -7.45 2.75 12.73
CA ILE A 17 -6.48 1.65 12.78
C ILE A 17 -6.92 0.55 11.80
N PHE A 18 -6.09 0.27 10.82
CA PHE A 18 -6.28 -0.82 9.89
C PHE A 18 -5.59 -2.08 10.42
N LYS A 19 -6.33 -3.17 10.59
CA LYS A 19 -5.80 -4.45 11.07
C LYS A 19 -5.66 -5.43 9.92
N LEU A 20 -4.46 -5.96 9.77
CA LEU A 20 -4.09 -7.01 8.81
C LEU A 20 -3.96 -8.32 9.57
N LEU A 21 -4.67 -9.34 9.09
CA LEU A 21 -4.48 -10.71 9.52
C LEU A 21 -3.52 -11.39 8.55
N THR A 22 -2.39 -11.86 9.07
CA THR A 22 -1.41 -12.63 8.31
C THR A 22 -1.37 -14.05 8.83
N LYS A 23 -1.57 -15.00 7.93
CA LYS A 23 -1.47 -16.43 8.25
C LYS A 23 0.01 -16.80 8.43
N THR A 24 0.31 -17.42 9.55
CA THR A 24 1.66 -17.89 9.90
C THR A 24 1.88 -19.30 9.35
N PRO A 25 3.14 -19.77 9.23
CA PRO A 25 3.46 -21.11 8.74
C PRO A 25 2.84 -22.24 9.59
N ILE A 26 2.52 -21.96 10.86
CA ILE A 26 1.91 -22.92 11.79
C ILE A 26 0.38 -22.83 11.84
N ASN A 27 -0.27 -22.25 10.81
CA ASN A 27 -1.72 -22.06 10.72
C ASN A 27 -2.34 -21.09 11.76
N ASP A 28 -1.54 -20.38 12.55
CA ASP A 28 -2.01 -19.28 13.41
C ASP A 28 -2.15 -17.97 12.63
N TYR A 29 -2.93 -17.03 13.14
CA TYR A 29 -3.07 -15.69 12.58
C TYR A 29 -2.37 -14.65 13.44
N GLU A 30 -1.43 -13.91 12.85
CA GLU A 30 -0.85 -12.72 13.47
C GLU A 30 -1.65 -11.48 13.06
N VAL A 31 -2.03 -10.66 14.04
CA VAL A 31 -2.72 -9.39 13.78
C VAL A 31 -1.71 -8.26 13.78
N SER A 32 -1.41 -7.75 12.60
CA SER A 32 -0.66 -6.50 12.45
C SER A 32 -1.63 -5.32 12.45
N ALA A 33 -1.31 -4.27 13.20
CA ALA A 33 -2.11 -3.04 13.24
C ALA A 33 -1.34 -1.88 12.61
N LEU A 34 -2.06 -1.05 11.86
CA LEU A 34 -1.50 0.06 11.09
C LEU A 34 -2.34 1.31 11.32
N LYS A 35 -1.68 2.45 11.52
CA LYS A 35 -2.35 3.74 11.61
C LYS A 35 -2.71 4.23 10.20
N ILE A 36 -3.98 4.49 9.95
CA ILE A 36 -4.43 5.16 8.72
C ILE A 36 -3.99 6.61 8.81
N ARG A 37 -3.12 7.02 7.88
CA ARG A 37 -2.58 8.39 7.82
C ARG A 37 -3.58 9.31 7.14
N LYS A 38 -3.58 10.60 7.50
CA LYS A 38 -4.39 11.61 6.79
C LYS A 38 -4.09 11.61 5.29
N CYS A 39 -2.80 11.55 4.92
CA CYS A 39 -2.39 11.52 3.51
C CYS A 39 -2.91 10.30 2.74
N TYR A 40 -3.28 9.20 3.40
CA TYR A 40 -3.92 8.08 2.70
C TYR A 40 -5.29 8.48 2.17
N ARG A 41 -6.07 9.24 2.94
CA ARG A 41 -7.38 9.75 2.50
C ARG A 41 -7.22 10.74 1.35
N ASP A 42 -6.24 11.64 1.45
CA ASP A 42 -5.93 12.60 0.39
C ASP A 42 -5.43 11.92 -0.89
N LEU A 43 -4.72 10.79 -0.78
CA LEU A 43 -4.31 9.99 -1.93
C LEU A 43 -5.48 9.21 -2.52
N LEU A 44 -6.40 8.69 -1.70
CA LEU A 44 -7.60 7.97 -2.18
C LEU A 44 -8.47 8.85 -3.07
N SER A 45 -8.64 10.14 -2.77
CA SER A 45 -9.43 11.02 -3.63
C SER A 45 -8.84 11.15 -5.03
N VAL A 46 -7.51 11.07 -5.16
CA VAL A 46 -6.82 11.06 -6.47
C VAL A 46 -6.93 9.69 -7.14
N VAL A 47 -6.85 8.60 -6.36
CA VAL A 47 -7.03 7.23 -6.87
C VAL A 47 -8.43 7.08 -7.50
N PHE A 48 -9.47 7.60 -6.86
CA PHE A 48 -10.85 7.48 -7.34
C PHE A 48 -11.26 8.52 -8.38
N ASP A 49 -10.37 9.45 -8.77
CA ASP A 49 -10.63 10.39 -9.85
C ASP A 49 -10.66 9.65 -11.20
N GLU A 50 -11.85 9.50 -11.79
CA GLU A 50 -12.08 8.78 -13.05
C GLU A 50 -11.36 9.40 -14.26
N SER A 51 -10.96 10.68 -14.19
CA SER A 51 -10.18 11.32 -15.25
C SER A 51 -8.72 10.83 -15.29
N ILE A 52 -8.25 10.21 -14.21
CA ILE A 52 -6.90 9.68 -14.05
C ILE A 52 -6.90 8.17 -14.32
N ASN A 53 -6.18 7.76 -15.35
CA ASN A 53 -6.04 6.34 -15.71
C ASN A 53 -4.77 5.72 -15.12
N LYS A 54 -3.73 6.55 -14.92
CA LYS A 54 -2.41 6.10 -14.49
C LYS A 54 -1.95 7.01 -13.34
N LEU A 55 -1.75 6.45 -12.16
CA LEU A 55 -1.33 7.20 -10.98
C LEU A 55 -0.03 6.61 -10.41
N ARG A 56 1.01 7.45 -10.32
CA ARG A 56 2.24 7.12 -9.60
C ARG A 56 2.21 7.73 -8.21
N ILE A 57 2.41 6.91 -7.19
CA ILE A 57 2.58 7.31 -5.80
C ILE A 57 3.99 6.94 -5.37
N THR A 58 4.84 7.94 -5.19
CA THR A 58 6.23 7.75 -4.80
C THR A 58 6.56 8.43 -3.48
N GLY A 59 7.75 8.17 -2.93
CA GLY A 59 8.24 8.81 -1.71
C GLY A 59 9.34 8.00 -1.04
N ASN A 60 9.87 8.54 0.06
CA ASN A 60 10.98 7.96 0.80
C ASN A 60 10.69 6.51 1.24
N PRO A 61 11.70 5.62 1.28
CA PRO A 61 11.55 4.28 1.83
C PRO A 61 10.88 4.29 3.20
N SER A 62 10.07 3.26 3.48
CA SER A 62 9.49 2.98 4.81
C SER A 62 8.51 4.02 5.40
N ILE A 63 8.05 5.02 4.63
CA ILE A 63 7.00 5.96 5.08
C ILE A 63 5.57 5.40 5.04
N GLY A 64 5.39 4.13 4.63
CA GLY A 64 4.10 3.45 4.59
C GLY A 64 3.41 3.41 3.21
N LYS A 65 4.19 3.36 2.13
CA LYS A 65 3.65 3.21 0.76
C LYS A 65 2.95 1.87 0.53
N THR A 66 3.60 0.75 0.86
CA THR A 66 2.97 -0.58 0.79
C THR A 66 1.72 -0.69 1.66
N PHE A 67 1.72 -0.06 2.85
CA PHE A 67 0.54 -0.01 3.71
C PHE A 67 -0.62 0.77 3.10
N PHE A 68 -0.33 1.84 2.36
CA PHE A 68 -1.35 2.51 1.56
C PHE A 68 -1.92 1.56 0.48
N GLY A 69 -1.09 0.74 -0.16
CA GLY A 69 -1.53 -0.30 -1.09
C GLY A 69 -2.54 -1.27 -0.46
N TYR A 70 -2.27 -1.76 0.75
CA TYR A 70 -3.22 -2.62 1.48
C TYR A 70 -4.50 -1.88 1.89
N TYR A 71 -4.38 -0.62 2.31
CA TYR A 71 -5.55 0.19 2.62
C TYR A 71 -6.40 0.45 1.37
N LEU A 72 -5.77 0.65 0.21
CA LEU A 72 -6.45 0.79 -1.08
C LEU A 72 -7.15 -0.52 -1.48
N LEU A 73 -6.48 -1.67 -1.36
CA LEU A 73 -7.12 -2.98 -1.58
C LEU A 73 -8.38 -3.14 -0.73
N TYR A 74 -8.33 -2.75 0.54
CA TYR A 74 -9.50 -2.77 1.41
C TYR A 74 -10.63 -1.85 0.92
N GLN A 75 -10.32 -0.62 0.51
CA GLN A 75 -11.35 0.29 -0.02
C GLN A 75 -11.98 -0.23 -1.32
N LEU A 76 -11.19 -0.86 -2.18
CA LEU A 76 -11.68 -1.47 -3.43
C LEU A 76 -12.53 -2.71 -3.16
N ALA A 77 -12.14 -3.54 -2.18
CA ALA A 77 -12.94 -4.69 -1.76
C ALA A 77 -14.33 -4.27 -1.22
N LEU A 78 -14.42 -3.13 -0.50
CA LEU A 78 -15.70 -2.58 -0.05
C LEU A 78 -16.61 -2.14 -1.22
N GLN A 79 -16.05 -1.94 -2.41
CA GLN A 79 -16.78 -1.57 -3.63
C GLN A 79 -17.01 -2.77 -4.57
N ASP A 80 -16.67 -3.99 -4.11
CA ASP A 80 -16.70 -5.20 -4.93
C ASP A 80 -15.89 -5.09 -6.24
N ALA A 81 -14.81 -4.30 -6.21
CA ALA A 81 -13.99 -4.05 -7.38
C ALA A 81 -13.01 -5.21 -7.64
N THR A 82 -12.83 -5.57 -8.91
CA THR A 82 -11.80 -6.52 -9.33
C THR A 82 -10.43 -5.85 -9.33
N VAL A 83 -9.47 -6.46 -8.62
CA VAL A 83 -8.11 -5.93 -8.49
C VAL A 83 -7.07 -6.97 -8.89
N VAL A 84 -6.12 -6.57 -9.74
CA VAL A 84 -4.87 -7.30 -9.96
C VAL A 84 -3.79 -6.60 -9.14
N TYR A 85 -3.26 -7.29 -8.13
CA TYR A 85 -2.18 -6.82 -7.28
C TYR A 85 -0.87 -7.50 -7.67
N ASP A 86 0.11 -6.70 -8.07
CA ASP A 86 1.35 -7.18 -8.67
C ASP A 86 2.57 -6.62 -7.93
N ASN A 87 3.07 -7.41 -6.99
CA ASN A 87 4.16 -7.03 -6.09
C ASN A 87 5.52 -7.50 -6.63
N TYR A 88 6.58 -6.74 -6.39
CA TYR A 88 7.96 -7.13 -6.62
C TYR A 88 8.36 -8.46 -5.95
N ASN A 89 7.82 -8.74 -4.77
CA ASN A 89 8.17 -9.95 -4.00
C ASN A 89 7.46 -11.22 -4.47
N GLU A 90 6.45 -11.09 -5.33
CA GLU A 90 5.65 -12.22 -5.81
C GLU A 90 6.02 -12.55 -7.26
N THR A 91 6.11 -13.84 -7.57
CA THR A 91 6.36 -14.31 -8.94
C THR A 91 5.18 -13.98 -9.85
N ASP A 92 3.96 -14.22 -9.35
CA ASP A 92 2.72 -14.05 -10.09
C ASP A 92 1.80 -13.01 -9.41
N PRO A 93 1.05 -12.22 -10.18
CA PRO A 93 0.05 -11.31 -9.63
C PRO A 93 -1.07 -12.06 -8.91
N ILE A 94 -1.63 -11.43 -7.88
CA ILE A 94 -2.78 -11.90 -7.13
C ILE A 94 -4.02 -11.17 -7.65
N VAL A 95 -5.06 -11.91 -7.98
CA VAL A 95 -6.37 -11.37 -8.37
C VAL A 95 -7.29 -11.41 -7.16
N PHE A 96 -7.92 -10.28 -6.88
CA PHE A 96 -9.02 -10.14 -5.94
C PHE A 96 -10.29 -9.90 -6.74
N GLU A 97 -11.28 -10.77 -6.58
CA GLU A 97 -12.55 -10.68 -7.32
C GLU A 97 -13.69 -11.14 -6.43
N GLY A 98 -14.44 -10.19 -5.86
CA GLY A 98 -15.69 -10.37 -5.11
C GLY A 98 -15.88 -11.73 -4.46
N GLU A 99 -16.94 -12.43 -4.89
CA GLU A 99 -17.34 -13.77 -4.39
C GLU A 99 -16.27 -14.86 -4.55
N LYS A 100 -15.33 -14.70 -5.51
CA LYS A 100 -14.25 -15.68 -5.73
C LYS A 100 -13.07 -15.50 -4.78
N GLY A 101 -13.01 -14.37 -4.06
CA GLY A 101 -11.94 -14.08 -3.11
C GLY A 101 -10.60 -13.76 -3.78
N ALA A 102 -9.50 -14.18 -3.15
CA ALA A 102 -8.14 -13.91 -3.61
C ALA A 102 -7.47 -15.17 -4.15
N PHE A 103 -6.89 -15.10 -5.35
CA PHE A 103 -6.21 -16.23 -6.00
C PHE A 103 -5.06 -15.76 -6.90
N THR A 104 -4.08 -16.63 -7.13
CA THR A 104 -3.03 -16.40 -8.14
C THR A 104 -3.53 -16.86 -9.51
N SER A 105 -3.15 -16.15 -10.57
CA SER A 105 -3.61 -16.45 -11.93
C SER A 105 -2.44 -16.49 -12.91
N TYR A 106 -2.48 -17.42 -13.85
CA TYR A 106 -1.44 -17.57 -14.88
C TYR A 106 -1.37 -16.35 -15.82
N SER A 107 -0.22 -16.19 -16.49
CA SER A 107 0.09 -15.01 -17.33
C SER A 107 -0.94 -14.70 -18.42
N ILE A 108 -1.52 -15.73 -19.07
CA ILE A 108 -2.55 -15.58 -20.11
C ILE A 108 -3.85 -15.02 -19.52
N SER A 109 -4.30 -15.55 -18.39
CA SER A 109 -5.49 -15.05 -17.69
C SER A 109 -5.33 -13.63 -17.16
N ILE A 110 -4.15 -13.26 -16.65
CA ILE A 110 -3.87 -11.90 -16.18
C ILE A 110 -3.99 -10.87 -17.32
N LYS A 111 -3.51 -11.20 -18.53
CA LYS A 111 -3.63 -10.28 -19.67
C LYS A 111 -5.09 -9.90 -19.93
N THR A 112 -6.02 -10.85 -19.84
CA THR A 112 -7.45 -10.60 -20.02
C THR A 112 -7.98 -9.60 -19.00
N TYR A 113 -7.65 -9.76 -17.72
CA TYR A 113 -8.03 -8.78 -16.68
C TYR A 113 -7.48 -7.38 -16.99
N LEU A 114 -6.21 -7.29 -17.38
CA LEU A 114 -5.55 -6.00 -17.59
C LEU A 114 -6.04 -5.25 -18.85
N GLN A 115 -6.74 -5.92 -19.78
CA GLN A 115 -7.39 -5.25 -20.91
C GLN A 115 -8.72 -4.60 -20.54
N ASN A 116 -9.31 -4.96 -19.39
CA ASN A 116 -10.55 -4.37 -18.91
C ASN A 116 -10.27 -3.07 -18.14
N LYS A 117 -10.91 -1.97 -18.53
CA LYS A 117 -10.80 -0.65 -17.89
C LYS A 117 -11.41 -0.59 -16.49
N ASP A 118 -12.35 -1.49 -16.19
CA ASP A 118 -13.03 -1.56 -14.89
C ASP A 118 -12.19 -2.31 -13.84
N VAL A 119 -11.10 -2.95 -14.27
CA VAL A 119 -10.14 -3.61 -13.39
C VAL A 119 -9.13 -2.59 -12.85
N TRP A 120 -8.83 -2.72 -11.56
CA TRP A 120 -7.78 -1.97 -10.89
C TRP A 120 -6.47 -2.76 -10.96
N TYR A 121 -5.40 -2.16 -11.48
CA TYR A 121 -4.08 -2.75 -11.51
C TYR A 121 -3.15 -2.02 -10.53
N ILE A 122 -2.88 -2.64 -9.38
CA ILE A 122 -2.00 -2.07 -8.36
C ILE A 122 -0.64 -2.74 -8.44
N VAL A 123 0.41 -1.95 -8.64
CA VAL A 123 1.79 -2.45 -8.76
C VAL A 123 2.62 -1.90 -7.62
N ASP A 124 3.25 -2.77 -6.83
CA ASP A 124 4.14 -2.37 -5.72
C ASP A 124 5.59 -2.76 -6.01
N GLY A 125 6.46 -1.75 -6.05
CA GLY A 125 7.90 -1.95 -6.03
C GLY A 125 8.53 -2.41 -7.34
N LYS A 126 7.79 -2.47 -8.45
CA LYS A 126 8.31 -2.80 -9.79
C LYS A 126 7.65 -1.99 -10.89
N GLU A 127 8.22 -2.06 -12.10
CA GLU A 127 7.66 -1.35 -13.26
C GLU A 127 6.34 -2.01 -13.72
N PRO A 128 5.26 -1.22 -13.90
CA PRO A 128 3.97 -1.74 -14.35
C PRO A 128 3.97 -2.04 -15.85
N LYS A 129 3.05 -2.90 -16.28
CA LYS A 129 2.76 -3.11 -17.72
C LYS A 129 1.93 -1.95 -18.28
N ASN A 130 2.13 -1.61 -19.55
CA ASN A 130 1.25 -0.65 -20.24
C ASN A 130 -0.05 -1.35 -20.66
N VAL A 131 -1.14 -1.05 -19.95
CA VAL A 131 -2.43 -1.73 -20.09
C VAL A 131 -3.61 -0.74 -20.00
N ASN A 132 -4.82 -1.22 -20.29
CA ASN A 132 -6.05 -0.42 -20.26
C ASN A 132 -6.63 -0.28 -18.84
N ALA A 133 -6.41 -1.28 -17.98
CA ALA A 133 -6.80 -1.25 -16.58
C ALA A 133 -6.25 0.00 -15.87
N LYS A 134 -7.05 0.56 -14.96
CA LYS A 134 -6.64 1.72 -14.17
C LYS A 134 -5.44 1.35 -13.30
N THR A 135 -4.29 1.96 -13.57
CA THR A 135 -3.01 1.51 -13.00
C THR A 135 -2.54 2.44 -11.90
N ILE A 136 -2.34 1.88 -10.70
CA ILE A 136 -1.79 2.57 -9.53
C ILE A 136 -0.41 1.99 -9.24
N LEU A 137 0.63 2.76 -9.55
CA LEU A 137 2.02 2.41 -9.24
C LEU A 137 2.42 2.96 -7.88
N ILE A 138 2.76 2.07 -6.96
CA ILE A 138 3.33 2.39 -5.65
C ILE A 138 4.82 2.04 -5.70
N CYS A 139 5.70 3.03 -5.63
CA CYS A 139 7.12 2.78 -5.79
C CYS A 139 8.00 3.70 -4.94
N SER A 140 9.24 3.31 -4.71
CA SER A 140 10.25 4.25 -4.18
C SER A 140 10.64 5.28 -5.25
N SER A 141 11.47 6.25 -4.90
CA SER A 141 11.97 7.26 -5.83
C SER A 141 12.95 6.72 -6.89
N ARG A 142 13.26 5.42 -6.87
CA ARG A 142 14.11 4.75 -7.86
C ARG A 142 13.51 4.84 -9.26
N ARG A 143 14.22 5.52 -10.17
CA ARG A 143 13.77 5.80 -11.54
C ARG A 143 13.44 4.54 -12.33
N GLU A 144 14.18 3.46 -12.11
CA GLU A 144 13.98 2.16 -12.75
C GLU A 144 12.55 1.61 -12.57
N HIS A 145 11.82 2.01 -11.53
CA HIS A 145 10.49 1.47 -11.25
C HIS A 145 9.38 2.21 -12.02
N TYR A 146 9.66 3.37 -12.60
CA TYR A 146 8.62 4.21 -13.24
C TYR A 146 9.07 4.91 -14.52
N LYS A 147 10.29 4.64 -15.01
CA LYS A 147 10.89 5.38 -16.12
C LYS A 147 9.96 5.42 -17.34
N HIS A 148 9.34 4.30 -17.70
CA HIS A 148 8.43 4.25 -18.84
C HIS A 148 6.98 4.54 -18.45
N PHE A 149 6.59 4.31 -17.20
CA PHE A 149 5.22 4.51 -16.74
C PHE A 149 4.73 5.95 -16.92
N ASP A 150 5.59 6.94 -16.67
CA ASP A 150 5.25 8.35 -16.82
C ASP A 150 5.01 8.76 -18.29
N GLU A 151 5.44 7.93 -19.25
CA GLU A 151 5.30 8.13 -20.71
C GLU A 151 4.12 7.33 -21.30
N TYR A 152 3.37 6.58 -20.49
CA TYR A 152 2.25 5.78 -20.97
C TYR A 152 1.10 6.66 -21.47
N SER A 153 0.33 6.12 -22.42
CA SER A 153 -0.86 6.79 -22.93
C SER A 153 -1.94 6.94 -21.86
N GLY A 154 -2.70 8.03 -21.97
CA GLY A 154 -3.76 8.43 -21.05
C GLY A 154 -3.34 9.52 -20.08
N THR A 155 -4.22 9.86 -19.14
CA THR A 155 -3.94 10.85 -18.10
C THR A 155 -3.07 10.23 -17.01
N VAL A 156 -1.82 10.68 -16.94
CA VAL A 156 -0.86 10.30 -15.89
C VAL A 156 -0.83 11.36 -14.80
N ALA A 157 -1.02 10.93 -13.55
CA ALA A 157 -0.85 11.78 -12.38
C ALA A 157 0.31 11.26 -11.52
N ILE A 158 1.06 12.18 -10.93
CA ILE A 158 2.16 11.88 -10.01
C ILE A 158 1.83 12.49 -8.65
N ARG A 159 1.97 11.71 -7.58
CA ARG A 159 1.81 12.13 -6.20
C ARG A 159 2.98 11.65 -5.35
N TYR A 160 3.40 12.52 -4.42
CA TYR A 160 4.44 12.22 -3.45
C TYR A 160 3.79 11.98 -2.09
N MET A 161 3.98 10.80 -1.53
CA MET A 161 3.57 10.50 -0.17
C MET A 161 4.49 11.28 0.79
N PRO A 162 3.93 12.11 1.69
CA PRO A 162 4.74 12.89 2.62
C PRO A 162 5.40 12.00 3.67
N THR A 163 6.52 12.47 4.22
CA THR A 163 7.12 11.91 5.44
C THR A 163 6.20 12.14 6.64
N TRP A 164 6.50 11.49 7.77
CA TRP A 164 5.64 11.61 8.95
C TRP A 164 5.89 12.93 9.68
N SER A 165 4.81 13.64 9.99
CA SER A 165 4.85 14.75 10.93
C SER A 165 5.06 14.25 12.36
N TRP A 166 5.58 15.10 13.25
CA TRP A 166 5.70 14.76 14.67
C TRP A 166 4.33 14.44 15.28
N LYS A 167 3.29 15.15 14.85
CA LYS A 167 1.90 14.90 15.27
C LYS A 167 1.45 13.48 14.90
N GLU A 168 1.75 13.01 13.69
CA GLU A 168 1.44 11.63 13.27
C GLU A 168 2.24 10.60 14.08
N ILE A 169 3.55 10.83 14.30
CA ILE A 169 4.39 9.92 15.10
C ILE A 169 3.88 9.82 16.54
N LYS A 170 3.60 10.96 17.18
CA LYS A 170 3.05 11.02 18.54
C LYS A 170 1.73 10.26 18.64
N SER A 171 0.80 10.49 17.71
CA SER A 171 -0.49 9.79 17.68
C SER A 171 -0.33 8.28 17.45
N CYS A 172 0.51 7.88 16.50
CA CYS A 172 0.76 6.47 16.23
C CYS A 172 1.40 5.76 17.43
N ARG A 173 2.37 6.41 18.10
CA ARG A 173 2.98 5.90 19.34
C ARG A 173 1.92 5.64 20.41
N GLN A 174 1.07 6.63 20.70
CA GLN A 174 0.02 6.51 21.70
C GLN A 174 -0.96 5.38 21.41
N VAL A 175 -1.22 5.08 20.14
CA VAL A 175 -2.23 4.10 19.76
C VAL A 175 -1.66 2.68 19.60
N LEU A 176 -0.43 2.54 19.10
CA LEU A 176 0.13 1.24 18.68
C LEU A 176 1.40 0.83 19.43
N TYR A 177 2.08 1.77 20.11
CA TYR A 177 3.39 1.56 20.71
C TYR A 177 3.51 2.18 22.10
N GLU A 178 2.39 2.40 22.79
CA GLU A 178 2.36 3.10 24.07
C GLU A 178 3.24 2.43 25.12
N ASP A 179 3.13 1.11 25.21
CA ASP A 179 3.88 0.28 26.17
C ASP A 179 5.31 -0.07 25.72
N ARG A 180 5.67 0.25 24.47
CA ARG A 180 6.96 -0.15 23.87
C ARG A 180 7.94 1.00 23.69
N VAL A 181 7.44 2.21 23.44
CA VAL A 181 8.27 3.36 23.10
C VAL A 181 7.87 4.56 23.94
N THR A 182 8.80 5.04 24.77
CA THR A 182 8.57 6.25 25.58
C THR A 182 8.43 7.49 24.68
N PRO A 183 7.64 8.50 25.09
CA PRO A 183 7.52 9.74 24.35
C PRO A 183 8.87 10.43 24.09
N GLU A 184 9.79 10.35 25.05
CA GLU A 184 11.13 10.95 25.00
C GLU A 184 11.99 10.26 23.94
N LEU A 185 12.01 8.92 23.93
CA LEU A 185 12.75 8.13 22.93
C LEU A 185 12.22 8.40 21.52
N ALA A 186 10.90 8.43 21.35
CA ALA A 186 10.28 8.75 20.06
C ALA A 186 10.67 10.15 19.56
N LYS A 187 10.71 11.14 20.46
CA LYS A 187 11.05 12.54 20.14
C LYS A 187 12.53 12.69 19.78
N ASP A 188 13.41 12.04 20.53
CA ASP A 188 14.86 12.02 20.25
C ASP A 188 15.14 11.39 18.88
N LEU A 189 14.57 10.22 18.59
CA LEU A 189 14.70 9.56 17.29
C LEU A 189 14.11 10.39 16.15
N TYR A 190 12.98 11.08 16.38
CA TYR A 190 12.40 11.97 15.38
C TYR A 190 13.32 13.15 15.04
N SER A 191 13.95 13.75 16.05
CA SER A 191 14.79 14.94 15.92
C SER A 191 16.15 14.62 15.29
N LYS A 192 16.71 13.44 15.58
CA LYS A 192 17.99 12.97 15.02
C LYS A 192 17.97 12.73 13.51
N TRP A 193 16.80 12.43 12.93
CA TRP A 193 16.67 12.00 11.53
C TRP A 193 15.76 12.93 10.72
N GLU A 194 16.11 14.23 10.68
CA GLU A 194 15.33 15.29 10.01
C GLU A 194 14.98 14.97 8.55
N VAL A 195 15.91 14.34 7.82
CA VAL A 195 15.76 14.03 6.38
C VAL A 195 14.85 12.81 6.13
N GLY A 196 14.59 12.00 7.17
CA GLY A 196 13.95 10.69 7.02
C GLY A 196 12.56 10.57 7.64
N ARG A 197 12.31 11.22 8.80
CA ARG A 197 11.05 11.22 9.57
C ARG A 197 10.19 9.97 9.31
N ASN A 198 10.77 8.83 9.68
CA ASN A 198 10.31 7.50 9.32
C ASN A 198 9.83 6.75 10.56
N PRO A 199 8.58 6.26 10.59
CA PRO A 199 8.03 5.53 11.74
C PRO A 199 8.82 4.26 12.05
N SER A 200 9.42 3.59 11.05
CA SER A 200 10.22 2.39 11.29
C SER A 200 11.49 2.67 12.10
N ILE A 201 11.94 3.92 12.15
CA ILE A 201 13.07 4.34 13.01
C ILE A 201 12.53 4.78 14.37
N CYS A 202 11.48 5.60 14.37
CA CYS A 202 10.96 6.22 15.60
C CYS A 202 10.20 5.26 16.52
N LEU A 203 9.65 4.15 15.99
CA LEU A 203 8.70 3.30 16.70
C LEU A 203 9.11 1.82 16.79
N ARG A 204 10.18 1.39 16.12
CA ARG A 204 10.55 -0.03 15.98
C ARG A 204 11.68 -0.50 16.91
N LYS A 205 12.23 0.40 17.75
CA LYS A 205 13.33 0.12 18.70
C LYS A 205 12.86 -0.04 20.17
N GLY A 206 11.64 -0.54 20.36
CA GLY A 206 11.10 -0.93 21.68
C GLY A 206 10.95 -2.43 21.75
#